data_AF-A0A940SLF1-F1
#
_entry.id   AF-A0A940SLF1-F1
#
_cell.length_a   1.000
_cell.length_b   1.000
_cell.length_c   1.000
_cell.angle_alpha   90.00
_cell.angle_beta   90.00
_cell.angle_gamma   90.00
#
_symmetry.space_group_name_H-M   'P 1'
#
loop_
_entity.id
_entity.type
_entity.pdbx_description
1 polymer ?
#
loop_
_entity_poly.entity_id
_entity_poly.type
_entity_poly.pdbx_seq_one_letter_code
_entity_poly.pdbx_strand_id
1 'polypeptide(L)'
;MNPISQVNLQNLQPINMNSLQNNSGGTQTKFANFLKDSINELNDSQVKSIDSTTKLVKGDNIDLHNVMIDAEKANITLQTAIEIRNKVIDAYQEIMRMQM
;
A
#
# COMPACT_ATOMS: atom_id res chain seq x y z
N MET A 1 18.64 -0.93 -40.35
CA MET A 1 17.42 -0.27 -39.84
C MET A 1 16.34 -1.34 -39.71
N ASN A 2 16.05 -1.78 -38.49
CA ASN A 2 15.00 -2.77 -38.24
C ASN A 2 13.64 -2.05 -38.13
N PRO A 3 12.62 -2.41 -38.91
CA PRO A 3 11.28 -1.88 -38.72
C PRO A 3 10.63 -2.52 -37.48
N ILE A 4 10.07 -1.66 -36.63
CA ILE A 4 9.36 -2.02 -35.39
C ILE A 4 8.15 -2.89 -35.74
N SER A 5 8.09 -4.10 -35.19
CA SER A 5 6.92 -4.97 -35.28
C SER A 5 5.74 -4.34 -34.55
N GLN A 6 4.65 -4.15 -35.29
CA GLN A 6 3.38 -3.62 -34.81
C GLN A 6 2.79 -4.56 -33.76
N VAL A 7 2.50 -4.04 -32.56
CA VAL A 7 1.79 -4.76 -31.50
C VAL A 7 0.33 -4.96 -31.94
N ASN A 8 -0.06 -6.21 -32.14
CA ASN A 8 -1.42 -6.63 -32.45
C ASN A 8 -2.31 -6.53 -31.18
N LEU A 9 -3.30 -5.65 -31.18
CA LEU A 9 -4.18 -5.32 -30.05
C LEU A 9 -5.56 -6.03 -30.09
N GLN A 10 -5.72 -7.13 -30.82
CA GLN A 10 -7.05 -7.68 -31.13
C GLN A 10 -7.55 -8.84 -30.25
N ASN A 11 -7.25 -8.91 -28.95
CA ASN A 11 -7.81 -10.01 -28.14
C ASN A 11 -8.18 -9.69 -26.68
N LEU A 12 -8.84 -8.55 -26.45
CA LEU A 12 -9.50 -8.28 -25.16
C LEU A 12 -10.85 -9.00 -25.10
N GLN A 13 -10.86 -10.19 -24.50
CA GLN A 13 -12.10 -10.85 -24.07
C GLN A 13 -12.80 -9.97 -23.02
N PRO A 14 -14.13 -9.76 -23.10
CA PRO A 14 -14.85 -9.01 -22.08
C PRO A 14 -14.81 -9.79 -20.76
N ILE A 15 -14.35 -9.13 -19.69
CA ILE A 15 -14.37 -9.67 -18.33
C ILE A 15 -15.85 -9.90 -17.95
N ASN A 16 -16.26 -11.16 -17.90
CA ASN A 16 -17.59 -11.57 -17.46
C ASN A 16 -17.66 -11.49 -15.93
N MET A 17 -18.39 -10.49 -15.41
CA MET A 17 -18.56 -10.20 -13.98
C MET A 17 -19.50 -11.16 -13.23
N ASN A 18 -19.78 -12.37 -13.75
CA ASN A 18 -20.70 -13.32 -13.10
C ASN A 18 -20.06 -14.23 -12.03
N SER A 19 -18.81 -14.03 -11.62
CA SER A 19 -18.13 -14.89 -10.63
C SER A 19 -18.02 -14.31 -9.21
N LEU A 20 -18.64 -13.16 -8.92
CA LEU A 20 -18.67 -12.58 -7.57
C LEU A 20 -19.89 -13.00 -6.73
N GLN A 21 -20.75 -13.88 -7.25
CA GLN A 21 -21.82 -14.46 -6.47
C GLN A 21 -21.34 -15.78 -5.86
N ASN A 22 -21.23 -15.79 -4.53
CA ASN A 22 -21.25 -16.98 -3.67
C ASN A 22 -19.89 -17.63 -3.28
N ASN A 23 -19.05 -16.93 -2.48
CA ASN A 23 -18.22 -17.60 -1.47
C ASN A 23 -17.60 -16.62 -0.43
N SER A 24 -18.37 -16.24 0.59
CA SER A 24 -17.89 -15.38 1.69
C SER A 24 -16.79 -16.02 2.57
N GLY A 25 -16.48 -17.30 2.40
CA GLY A 25 -15.38 -17.99 3.10
C GLY A 25 -14.02 -17.96 2.37
N GLY A 26 -14.00 -17.73 1.05
CA GLY A 26 -12.76 -17.73 0.26
C GLY A 26 -11.99 -16.40 0.32
N THR A 27 -12.70 -15.28 0.48
CA THR A 27 -12.11 -13.93 0.55
C THR A 27 -11.35 -13.70 1.87
N GLN A 28 -11.86 -14.24 2.98
CA GLN A 28 -11.23 -14.11 4.30
C GLN A 28 -9.87 -14.84 4.36
N THR A 29 -9.77 -16.04 3.76
CA THR A 29 -8.52 -16.79 3.65
C THR A 29 -7.50 -16.10 2.74
N LYS A 30 -7.95 -15.50 1.62
CA LYS A 30 -7.08 -14.72 0.73
C LYS A 30 -6.54 -13.46 1.41
N PHE A 31 -7.37 -12.77 2.19
CA PHE A 31 -6.93 -11.61 2.98
C PHE A 31 -5.97 -12.00 4.11
N ALA A 32 -6.24 -13.08 4.83
CA ALA A 32 -5.35 -13.57 5.89
C ALA A 32 -3.96 -13.95 5.34
N ASN A 33 -3.90 -14.56 4.16
CA ASN A 33 -2.64 -14.87 3.49
C ASN A 33 -1.91 -13.61 3.04
N PHE A 34 -2.61 -12.66 2.42
CA PHE A 34 -2.04 -11.37 2.04
C PHE A 34 -1.47 -10.60 3.25
N LEU A 35 -2.21 -10.58 4.37
CA LEU A 35 -1.76 -9.95 5.61
C LEU A 35 -0.50 -10.61 6.17
N LYS A 36 -0.42 -11.94 6.10
CA LYS A 36 0.76 -12.70 6.52
C LYS A 36 1.98 -12.39 5.65
N ASP A 37 1.77 -12.30 4.34
CA ASP A 37 2.83 -11.94 3.39
C ASP A 37 3.30 -10.50 3.61
N SER A 38 2.39 -9.55 3.85
CA SER A 38 2.75 -8.17 4.18
C SER A 38 3.52 -8.04 5.50
N ILE A 39 3.21 -8.85 6.51
CA ILE A 39 3.98 -8.86 7.78
C ILE A 39 5.39 -9.40 7.56
N ASN A 40 5.56 -10.41 6.71
CA ASN A 40 6.89 -10.90 6.34
C ASN A 40 7.68 -9.85 5.55
N GLU A 41 7.03 -9.17 4.61
CA GLU A 41 7.64 -8.09 3.83
C GLU A 41 8.05 -6.90 4.71
N LEU A 42 7.25 -6.59 5.73
CA LEU A 42 7.60 -5.59 6.75
C LEU A 42 8.86 -5.97 7.53
N ASN A 43 9.00 -7.25 7.90
CA ASN A 43 10.19 -7.74 8.59
C ASN A 43 11.45 -7.58 7.73
N ASP A 44 11.37 -8.00 6.47
CA ASP A 44 12.48 -7.87 5.50
C ASP A 44 12.84 -6.40 5.25
N SER A 45 11.82 -5.54 5.13
CA SER A 45 12.01 -4.10 5.00
C SER A 45 12.68 -3.49 6.22
N GLN A 46 12.34 -3.94 7.43
CA GLN A 46 12.94 -3.48 8.67
C GLN A 46 14.42 -3.88 8.79
N VAL A 47 14.78 -5.11 8.38
CA VAL A 47 16.19 -5.55 8.33
C VAL A 47 16.99 -4.70 7.33
N LYS A 48 16.44 -4.44 6.14
CA LYS A 48 17.05 -3.54 5.15
C LYS A 48 17.20 -2.11 5.65
N SER A 49 16.21 -1.62 6.39
CA SER A 49 16.22 -0.29 6.98
C SER A 49 17.35 -0.16 8.01
N ILE A 50 17.55 -1.15 8.89
CA ILE A 50 18.65 -1.16 9.86
C ILE A 50 20.02 -1.13 9.16
N ASP A 51 20.19 -1.91 8.07
CA ASP A 51 21.43 -1.88 7.27
C ASP A 51 21.64 -0.52 6.59
N SER A 52 20.57 0.08 6.09
CA SER A 52 20.59 1.41 5.44
C SER A 52 20.86 2.52 6.45
N THR A 53 20.29 2.46 7.66
CA THR A 53 20.57 3.39 8.76
C THR A 53 22.02 3.25 9.24
N THR A 54 22.55 2.03 9.29
CA THR A 54 23.97 1.80 9.60
C THR A 54 24.88 2.43 8.55
N LYS A 55 24.47 2.43 7.28
CA LYS A 55 25.16 3.15 6.19
C LYS A 55 24.99 4.67 6.27
N LEU A 56 23.82 5.16 6.68
CA LEU A 56 23.54 6.60 6.83
C LEU A 56 24.33 7.24 7.99
N VAL A 57 24.46 6.54 9.13
CA VAL A 57 25.27 6.98 10.29
C VAL A 57 26.75 7.12 9.92
N LYS A 58 27.21 6.48 8.83
CA LYS A 58 28.56 6.69 8.28
C LYS A 58 28.74 8.03 7.56
N GLY A 59 27.70 8.86 7.45
CA GLY A 59 27.83 10.30 7.20
C GLY A 59 27.78 10.75 5.75
N ASP A 60 26.86 10.21 4.94
CA ASP A 60 26.64 10.73 3.59
C ASP A 60 25.63 11.90 3.57
N ASN A 61 26.19 13.10 3.32
CA ASN A 61 25.61 14.32 2.75
C ASN A 61 24.08 14.48 2.82
N ILE A 62 23.58 15.12 3.88
CA ILE A 62 22.18 15.56 3.97
C ILE A 62 22.13 17.07 3.70
N ASP A 63 21.62 17.43 2.53
CA ASP A 63 21.35 18.81 2.14
C ASP A 63 20.23 19.40 3.01
N LEU A 64 20.46 20.55 3.66
CA LEU A 64 19.53 21.20 4.60
C LEU A 64 18.13 21.43 3.99
N HIS A 65 18.05 21.59 2.67
CA HIS A 65 16.79 21.74 1.94
C HIS A 65 15.88 20.50 2.05
N ASN A 66 16.47 19.30 2.04
CA ASN A 66 15.71 18.05 2.13
C ASN A 66 15.07 17.89 3.51
N VAL A 67 15.75 18.34 4.58
CA VAL A 67 15.20 18.30 5.95
C VAL A 67 13.94 19.16 6.08
N MET A 68 13.92 20.34 5.45
CA MET A 68 12.74 21.22 5.48
C MET A 68 11.57 20.62 4.66
N ILE A 69 11.86 20.02 3.49
CA ILE A 69 10.84 19.34 2.67
C ILE A 69 10.27 18.14 3.43
N ASP A 70 11.12 17.34 4.05
CA ASP A 70 10.71 16.17 4.82
C ASP A 70 9.87 16.57 6.04
N ALA A 71 10.21 17.67 6.71
CA ALA A 71 9.43 18.21 7.82
C ALA A 71 8.02 18.65 7.36
N GLU A 72 7.91 19.36 6.23
CA GLU A 72 6.61 19.77 5.68
C GLU A 72 5.77 18.55 5.26
N LYS A 73 6.40 17.59 4.60
CA LYS A 73 5.76 16.33 4.19
C LYS A 73 5.26 15.53 5.39
N ALA A 74 6.04 15.47 6.47
CA ALA A 74 5.64 14.81 7.71
C ALA A 74 4.43 15.48 8.35
N ASN A 75 4.39 16.82 8.36
CA ASN A 75 3.25 17.58 8.88
C ASN A 75 1.96 17.29 8.11
N ILE A 76 2.00 17.34 6.77
CA ILE A 76 0.85 17.01 5.91
C ILE A 76 0.41 15.55 6.13
N THR A 77 1.37 14.63 6.17
CA THR A 77 1.09 13.19 6.38
C THR A 77 0.42 12.93 7.73
N LEU A 78 0.85 13.63 8.79
CA LEU A 78 0.25 13.51 10.12
C LEU A 78 -1.22 13.98 10.12
N GLN A 79 -1.50 15.10 9.46
CA GLN A 79 -2.87 15.61 9.33
C GLN A 79 -3.75 14.61 8.58
N THR A 80 -3.27 14.08 7.45
CA THR A 80 -3.99 13.03 6.70
C THR A 80 -4.22 11.77 7.53
N ALA A 81 -3.24 11.34 8.34
CA ALA A 81 -3.39 10.17 9.20
C ALA A 81 -4.48 10.36 10.26
N ILE A 82 -4.63 11.58 10.82
CA ILE A 82 -5.70 11.90 11.75
C ILE A 82 -7.06 11.83 11.06
N GLU A 83 -7.19 12.35 9.84
CA GLU A 83 -8.43 12.28 9.06
C GLU A 83 -8.81 10.83 8.74
N ILE A 84 -7.84 10.01 8.31
CA ILE A 84 -8.06 8.57 8.06
C ILE A 84 -8.49 7.87 9.34
N ARG A 85 -7.84 8.14 10.49
CA ARG A 85 -8.22 7.57 11.79
C ARG A 85 -9.69 7.86 12.09
N ASN A 86 -10.12 9.11 11.92
CA ASN A 86 -11.50 9.52 12.17
C ASN A 86 -12.47 8.77 11.23
N LYS A 87 -12.15 8.69 9.93
CA LYS A 87 -12.97 7.95 8.94
C LYS A 87 -13.06 6.45 9.23
N VAL A 88 -12.01 5.84 9.75
CA VAL A 88 -12.02 4.41 10.14
C VAL A 88 -12.91 4.17 11.35
N ILE A 89 -12.89 5.09 12.33
CA ILE A 89 -13.80 5.03 13.50
C ILE A 89 -15.25 5.19 13.05
N ASP A 90 -15.53 6.15 12.18
CA ASP A 90 -16.86 6.36 11.60
C ASP A 90 -17.33 5.12 10.84
N ALA A 91 -16.48 4.53 10.01
CA ALA A 91 -16.78 3.32 9.24
C ALA A 91 -17.05 2.11 10.16
N TYR A 92 -16.29 1.96 11.24
CA TYR A 92 -16.54 0.93 12.25
C TYR A 92 -17.90 1.10 12.92
N GLN A 93 -18.23 2.34 13.29
CA GLN A 93 -19.52 2.66 13.90
C GLN A 93 -20.69 2.42 12.94
N GLU A 94 -20.53 2.74 11.66
CA GLU A 94 -21.54 2.50 10.63
C GLU A 94 -21.79 1.00 10.40
N ILE A 95 -20.72 0.19 10.32
CA ILE A 95 -20.84 -1.27 10.22
C ILE A 95 -21.59 -1.85 11.42
N MET A 96 -21.32 -1.35 12.64
CA MET A 96 -22.05 -1.78 13.85
C MET A 96 -23.54 -1.40 13.79
N ARG A 97 -23.88 -0.27 13.20
CA ARG A 97 -25.29 0.15 12.97
C ARG A 97 -26.01 -0.67 11.91
N MET A 98 -25.29 -1.24 10.94
CA MET A 98 -25.90 -2.11 9.91
C MET A 98 -26.21 -3.52 10.39
N GLN A 99 -25.61 -3.97 11.50
CA GLN A 99 -25.76 -5.35 12.01
C GLN A 99 -26.81 -5.50 13.13
N MET A 100 -27.40 -4.39 13.61
CA MET A 100 -28.50 -4.39 14.59
C MET A 100 -29.86 -4.25 13.90
#